data_AF-A0A7X9R7R7-F1
#
_entry.id   AF-A0A7X9R7R7-F1
#
_cell.length_a   1.000
_cell.length_b   1.000
_cell.length_c   1.000
_cell.angle_alpha   90.00
_cell.angle_beta   90.00
_cell.angle_gamma   90.00
#
_symmetry.space_group_name_H-M   'P 1'
#
loop_
_entity.id
_entity.type
_entity.pdbx_description
1 polymer ?
#
loop_
_entity_poly.entity_id
_entity_poly.type
_entity_poly.pdbx_seq_one_letter_code
_entity_poly.pdbx_strand_id
1 'polypeptide(L)'
;MKRMSLYCLCILFLCSCSQFNESLLNGEMVKLTIKCKEGEIIEIENEKTINKVVREINESKREGTQEMEFDDFEHLSTLENNEGETKSFNLFSNGKITMAGYYIHSNIDNFCEE
;
A
#
# COMPACT_ATOMS: atom_id res chain seq x y z
N MET A 1 33.38 -43.88 -21.43
CA MET A 1 33.37 -42.40 -21.47
C MET A 1 31.98 -41.92 -21.05
N LYS A 2 31.87 -41.32 -19.86
CA LYS A 2 30.62 -40.76 -19.32
C LYS A 2 30.43 -39.35 -19.87
N ARG A 3 29.31 -39.06 -20.55
CA ARG A 3 28.87 -37.68 -20.81
C ARG A 3 27.47 -37.48 -20.23
N MET A 4 27.56 -37.09 -18.97
CA MET A 4 26.69 -36.28 -18.12
C MET A 4 25.43 -35.68 -18.76
N SER A 5 24.36 -35.86 -17.99
CA SER A 5 22.97 -35.47 -18.22
C SER A 5 22.79 -33.99 -18.58
N LEU A 6 22.18 -33.74 -19.73
CA LEU A 6 21.80 -32.42 -20.25
C LEU A 6 20.39 -32.05 -19.75
N TYR A 7 20.18 -32.00 -18.43
CA TYR A 7 18.90 -31.60 -17.84
C TYR A 7 19.13 -30.79 -16.56
N CYS A 8 19.53 -29.52 -16.70
CA CYS A 8 19.67 -28.64 -15.53
C CYS A 8 19.51 -27.14 -15.82
N LEU A 9 18.79 -26.75 -16.88
CA LEU A 9 18.76 -25.33 -17.26
C LEU A 9 17.38 -24.75 -17.64
N CYS A 10 16.29 -25.25 -17.05
CA CYS A 10 14.95 -24.67 -17.28
C CYS A 10 14.08 -24.48 -16.01
N ILE A 11 14.66 -24.41 -14.79
CA ILE A 11 13.89 -24.21 -13.54
C ILE A 11 14.31 -22.92 -12.81
N LEU A 12 14.51 -21.81 -13.53
CA LEU A 12 14.79 -20.50 -12.89
C LEU A 12 13.80 -19.39 -13.29
N PHE A 13 12.74 -19.69 -14.05
CA PHE A 13 11.81 -18.66 -14.56
C PHE A 13 10.37 -18.73 -14.00
N LEU A 14 10.11 -19.57 -12.99
CA LEU A 14 8.75 -19.73 -12.44
C LEU A 14 8.51 -19.07 -11.07
N CYS A 15 9.49 -18.39 -10.48
CA CYS A 15 9.32 -17.68 -9.20
C CYS A 15 8.94 -16.20 -9.33
N SER A 16 8.80 -15.65 -10.54
CA SER A 16 8.57 -14.22 -10.73
C SER A 16 7.10 -13.77 -10.69
N CYS A 17 6.14 -14.63 -10.35
CA CYS A 17 4.71 -14.32 -10.51
C CYS A 17 3.80 -14.58 -9.30
N SER A 18 4.30 -14.62 -8.04
CA SER A 18 3.40 -14.77 -6.88
C SER A 18 3.59 -13.80 -5.72
N GLN A 19 4.64 -12.97 -5.72
CA GLN A 19 4.94 -12.11 -4.58
C GLN A 19 4.14 -10.79 -4.55
N PHE A 20 3.41 -10.47 -5.62
CA PHE A 20 2.69 -9.20 -5.76
C PHE A 20 1.20 -9.27 -5.40
N ASN A 21 0.68 -10.44 -5.02
CA ASN A 21 -0.76 -10.65 -4.82
C ASN A 21 -1.18 -10.78 -3.34
N GLU A 22 -0.26 -10.58 -2.40
CA GLU A 22 -0.62 -10.56 -0.98
C GLU A 22 -1.27 -9.21 -0.61
N SER A 23 -2.34 -9.27 0.17
CA SER A 23 -3.03 -8.10 0.69
C SER A 23 -2.12 -7.33 1.65
N LEU A 24 -2.00 -6.01 1.49
CA LEU A 24 -1.18 -5.18 2.39
C LEU A 24 -1.92 -4.91 3.70
N LEU A 25 -3.24 -4.96 3.65
CA LEU A 25 -4.13 -4.80 4.79
C LEU A 25 -5.00 -6.04 4.92
N ASN A 26 -4.97 -6.66 6.09
CA ASN A 26 -5.79 -7.81 6.45
C ASN A 26 -6.61 -7.45 7.69
N GLY A 27 -7.80 -8.04 7.80
CA GLY A 27 -8.74 -7.76 8.89
C GLY A 27 -9.68 -6.59 8.59
N GLU A 28 -10.60 -6.37 9.52
CA GLU A 28 -11.61 -5.30 9.46
C GLU A 28 -11.03 -4.00 10.01
N MET A 29 -10.82 -3.02 9.14
CA MET A 29 -10.35 -1.68 9.52
C MET A 29 -11.52 -0.85 10.02
N VAL A 30 -11.35 -0.20 11.17
CA VAL A 30 -12.42 0.52 11.87
C VAL A 30 -12.17 2.02 12.01
N LYS A 31 -10.91 2.45 11.93
CA LYS A 31 -10.55 3.86 12.03
C LYS A 31 -9.45 4.23 11.05
N LEU A 32 -9.61 5.36 10.37
CA LEU A 32 -8.58 6.02 9.57
C LEU A 32 -8.25 7.37 10.21
N THR A 33 -6.99 7.60 10.52
CA THR A 33 -6.48 8.87 11.03
C THR A 33 -5.53 9.47 9.99
N ILE A 34 -5.73 10.74 9.63
CA ILE A 34 -4.90 11.46 8.67
C ILE A 34 -4.33 12.68 9.37
N LYS A 35 -3.00 12.73 9.50
CA LYS A 35 -2.26 13.90 9.97
C LYS A 35 -1.85 14.72 8.75
N CYS A 36 -2.60 15.79 8.52
CA CYS A 36 -2.34 16.72 7.44
C CYS A 36 -0.98 17.42 7.64
N LYS A 37 -0.38 17.86 6.54
CA LYS A 37 0.95 18.50 6.58
C LYS A 37 0.92 19.78 7.41
N GLU A 38 -0.21 20.47 7.40
CA GLU A 38 -0.44 21.72 8.13
C GLU A 38 -0.69 21.51 9.64
N GLY A 39 -0.73 20.26 10.09
CA GLY A 39 -0.86 19.89 11.51
C GLY A 39 -2.27 19.53 11.94
N GLU A 40 -3.27 19.71 11.08
CA GLU A 40 -4.63 19.20 11.30
C GLU A 40 -4.64 17.67 11.40
N ILE A 41 -5.52 17.14 12.25
CA ILE A 41 -5.75 15.70 12.40
C ILE A 41 -7.21 15.43 12.08
N ILE A 42 -7.42 14.60 11.06
CA ILE A 42 -8.74 14.17 10.61
C ILE A 42 -8.93 12.71 11.04
N GLU A 43 -10.03 12.43 11.73
CA GLU A 43 -10.41 11.08 12.12
C GLU A 43 -11.67 10.67 11.36
N ILE A 44 -11.61 9.50 10.73
CA ILE A 44 -12.68 8.94 9.92
C ILE A 44 -13.01 7.55 10.47
N GLU A 45 -14.24 7.40 10.94
CA GLU A 45 -14.83 6.12 11.39
C GLU A 45 -15.95 5.66 10.44
N ASN A 46 -16.11 6.35 9.30
CA ASN A 46 -17.10 5.99 8.30
C ASN A 46 -16.68 4.71 7.57
N GLU A 47 -17.39 3.61 7.84
CA GLU A 47 -17.12 2.28 7.28
C GLU A 47 -17.01 2.30 5.75
N LYS A 48 -17.89 3.03 5.05
CA LYS A 48 -17.87 3.11 3.58
C LYS A 48 -16.60 3.78 3.07
N THR A 49 -16.16 4.86 3.71
CA THR A 49 -14.91 5.55 3.36
C THR A 49 -13.70 4.66 3.65
N ILE A 50 -13.66 4.01 4.81
CA ILE A 50 -12.56 3.12 5.19
C ILE A 50 -12.48 1.94 4.23
N ASN A 51 -13.60 1.28 3.94
CA ASN A 51 -13.64 0.16 2.99
C ASN A 51 -13.20 0.58 1.58
N LYS A 52 -13.55 1.80 1.14
CA LYS A 52 -13.02 2.35 -0.12
C LYS A 52 -11.50 2.46 -0.05
N VAL A 53 -10.94 3.06 1.01
CA VAL A 53 -9.49 3.19 1.18
C VAL A 53 -8.81 1.83 1.19
N VAL A 54 -9.26 0.88 2.03
CA VAL A 54 -8.69 -0.47 2.10
C VAL A 54 -8.69 -1.15 0.74
N ARG A 55 -9.80 -1.05 -0.01
CA ARG A 55 -9.90 -1.60 -1.36
C ARG A 55 -8.89 -0.97 -2.31
N GLU A 56 -8.78 0.35 -2.32
CA GLU A 56 -7.81 1.07 -3.15
C GLU A 56 -6.37 0.63 -2.84
N ILE A 57 -6.02 0.43 -1.57
CA ILE A 57 -4.69 -0.02 -1.15
C ILE A 57 -4.40 -1.44 -1.65
N ASN A 58 -5.37 -2.35 -1.51
CA ASN A 58 -5.18 -3.75 -1.81
C ASN A 58 -5.28 -4.08 -3.31
N GLU A 59 -6.17 -3.42 -4.05
CA GLU A 59 -6.51 -3.79 -5.43
C GLU A 59 -5.81 -2.93 -6.50
N SER A 60 -5.26 -1.77 -6.13
CA SER A 60 -4.60 -0.88 -7.09
C SER A 60 -3.23 -1.41 -7.54
N LYS A 61 -2.77 -0.92 -8.69
CA LYS A 61 -1.43 -1.19 -9.21
C LYS A 61 -0.36 -0.72 -8.22
N ARG A 62 0.65 -1.57 -7.99
CA ARG A 62 1.78 -1.31 -7.10
C ARG A 62 3.10 -1.27 -7.86
N GLU A 63 3.98 -0.36 -7.47
CA GLU A 63 5.35 -0.22 -7.99
C GLU A 63 6.32 -0.08 -6.82
N GLY A 64 7.51 -0.66 -6.92
CA GLY A 64 8.51 -0.55 -5.85
C GLY A 64 9.07 0.87 -5.73
N THR A 65 9.28 1.34 -4.51
CA THR A 65 9.73 2.73 -4.21
C THR A 65 11.25 2.92 -4.23
N GLN A 66 12.03 1.86 -4.49
CA GLN A 66 13.49 1.82 -4.28
C GLN A 66 14.27 2.91 -5.04
N GLU A 67 13.78 3.33 -6.20
CA GLU A 67 14.42 4.33 -7.08
C GLU A 67 13.55 5.59 -7.26
N MET A 68 12.52 5.76 -6.42
CA MET A 68 11.59 6.88 -6.52
C MET A 68 11.96 7.97 -5.52
N GLU A 69 12.06 9.20 -6.00
CA GLU A 69 12.11 10.39 -5.15
C GLU A 69 10.70 10.96 -5.03
N PHE A 70 10.24 11.17 -3.80
CA PHE A 70 8.96 11.81 -3.51
C PHE A 70 9.24 13.21 -2.97
N ASP A 71 8.73 14.23 -3.65
CA ASP A 71 8.79 15.61 -3.15
C ASP A 71 8.01 15.70 -1.83
N ASP A 72 8.60 16.30 -0.80
CA ASP A 72 8.20 16.31 0.63
C ASP A 72 6.79 16.85 0.96
N PHE A 73 5.72 16.30 0.39
CA PHE A 73 4.34 16.64 0.70
C PHE A 73 3.51 15.37 0.86
N GLU A 74 3.60 14.80 2.05
CA GLU A 74 2.89 13.57 2.41
C GLU A 74 2.08 13.78 3.69
N HIS A 75 0.78 13.50 3.61
CA HIS A 75 -0.07 13.38 4.80
C HIS A 75 0.22 12.03 5.45
N LEU A 76 0.60 12.02 6.72
CA LEU A 76 0.84 10.76 7.42
C LEU A 76 -0.51 10.17 7.83
N SER A 77 -0.84 9.02 7.28
CA SER A 77 -2.11 8.33 7.54
C SER A 77 -1.89 7.04 8.29
N THR A 78 -2.85 6.65 9.12
CA THR A 78 -2.83 5.40 9.88
C THR A 78 -4.21 4.76 9.85
N LEU A 79 -4.27 3.48 9.46
CA LEU A 79 -5.45 2.63 9.62
C LEU A 79 -5.30 1.78 10.87
N GLU A 80 -6.38 1.65 11.63
CA GLU A 80 -6.49 0.78 12.82
C GLU A 80 -7.58 -0.27 12.59
N ASN A 81 -7.31 -1.51 12.96
CA ASN A 81 -8.30 -2.59 12.95
C ASN A 81 -9.03 -2.72 14.30
N ASN A 82 -10.06 -3.55 14.34
CA ASN A 82 -10.84 -3.83 15.56
C ASN A 82 -10.04 -4.49 16.70
N GLU A 83 -8.82 -4.97 16.44
CA GLU A 83 -7.88 -5.52 17.41
C GLU A 83 -6.88 -4.46 17.93
N GLY A 84 -6.95 -3.22 17.43
CA GLY A 84 -6.04 -2.12 17.78
C GLY A 84 -4.69 -2.17 17.05
N GLU A 85 -4.51 -3.06 16.08
CA GLU A 85 -3.32 -3.07 15.24
C GLU A 85 -3.37 -1.93 14.22
N THR A 86 -2.24 -1.26 14.05
CA THR A 86 -2.14 -0.09 13.17
C THR A 86 -1.22 -0.32 11.98
N LYS A 87 -1.57 0.31 10.85
CA LYS A 87 -0.78 0.33 9.62
C LYS A 87 -0.68 1.76 9.11
N SER A 88 0.55 2.28 9.04
CA SER A 88 0.81 3.62 8.55
C SER A 88 1.16 3.62 7.07
N PHE A 89 0.74 4.68 6.39
CA PHE A 89 1.04 4.96 4.99
C PHE A 89 1.06 6.46 4.78
N ASN A 90 1.76 6.89 3.73
CA ASN A 90 1.75 8.29 3.34
C ASN A 90 0.71 8.50 2.24
N LEU A 91 -0.12 9.52 2.38
CA LEU A 91 -1.16 9.90 1.42
C LEU A 91 -0.73 11.18 0.71
N PHE A 92 -0.65 11.11 -0.61
CA PHE A 92 -0.39 12.25 -1.47
C PHE A 92 -1.69 13.00 -1.77
N SER A 93 -1.59 14.31 -2.00
CA SER A 93 -2.73 15.18 -2.33
C SER A 93 -3.48 14.74 -3.61
N ASN A 94 -2.83 13.97 -4.48
CA ASN A 94 -3.44 13.39 -5.68
C ASN A 94 -4.10 12.02 -5.46
N GLY A 95 -4.26 11.59 -4.20
CA GLY A 95 -4.98 10.37 -3.84
C GLY A 95 -4.16 9.08 -3.90
N LYS A 96 -2.88 9.17 -4.26
CA LYS A 96 -1.95 8.03 -4.27
C LYS A 96 -1.36 7.82 -2.89
N ILE A 97 -0.72 6.66 -2.69
CA ILE A 97 -0.07 6.36 -1.40
C ILE A 97 1.30 5.71 -1.54
N THR A 98 2.10 5.81 -0.49
CA THR A 98 3.24 4.90 -0.25
C THR A 98 3.01 4.07 1.00
N MET A 99 3.17 2.75 0.89
CA MET A 99 2.99 1.81 1.98
C MET A 99 3.86 0.56 1.77
N ALA A 100 4.54 0.11 2.84
CA ALA A 100 5.30 -1.13 2.85
C ALA A 100 6.31 -1.28 1.66
N GLY A 101 6.93 -0.17 1.25
CA GLY A 101 7.88 -0.15 0.14
C GLY A 101 7.25 -0.05 -1.26
N TYR A 102 5.92 0.07 -1.34
CA TYR A 102 5.19 0.23 -2.60
C TYR A 102 4.64 1.65 -2.77
N TYR A 103 4.72 2.16 -3.99
CA TYR A 103 3.91 3.26 -4.51
C TYR A 103 2.65 2.66 -5.12
N ILE A 104 1.49 3.09 -4.63
CA ILE A 104 0.20 2.50 -4.99
C ILE A 104 -0.60 3.56 -5.74
N HIS A 105 -0.95 3.24 -6.99
CA HIS A 105 -1.70 4.10 -7.91
C HIS A 105 -3.19 4.11 -7.57
N SER A 106 -3.50 4.48 -6.33
CA SER A 106 -4.85 4.60 -5.79
C SER A 106 -5.50 5.93 -6.14
N ASN A 107 -6.81 6.00 -5.96
CA ASN A 107 -7.62 7.21 -6.12
C ASN A 107 -8.41 7.50 -4.83
N ILE A 108 -7.66 7.72 -3.73
CA ILE A 108 -8.22 8.08 -2.43
C ILE A 108 -8.54 9.58 -2.43
N ASP A 109 -9.64 9.96 -1.78
CA ASP A 109 -10.04 11.37 -1.71
C ASP A 109 -9.01 12.17 -0.90
N ASN A 110 -8.77 13.43 -1.27
CA ASN A 110 -7.97 14.32 -0.44
C ASN A 110 -8.85 14.85 0.70
N PHE A 111 -8.50 14.49 1.93
CA PHE A 111 -9.26 14.90 3.11
C PHE A 111 -8.72 16.19 3.73
N CYS A 112 -7.50 16.60 3.39
CA CYS A 112 -6.81 17.76 3.98
C CYS A 112 -7.05 19.08 3.22
N GLU A 113 -7.87 19.07 2.17
CA GLU A 113 -8.28 20.25 1.41
C GLU A 113 -9.77 20.49 1.66
N GLU A 114 -10.10 21.22 2.74
CA GLU A 114 -11.38 21.93 2.87
C GLU A 114 -11.30 23.34 2.31
#